data_AF-A0A973B860-F1
#
_entry.id   AF-A0A973B860-F1
#
_cell.length_a   1.000
_cell.length_b   1.000
_cell.length_c   1.000
_cell.angle_alpha   90.00
_cell.angle_beta   90.00
_cell.angle_gamma   90.00
#
_symmetry.space_group_name_H-M   'P 1'
#
loop_
_entity.id
_entity.type
_entity.pdbx_description
1 polymer ?
#
loop_
_entity_poly.entity_id
_entity_poly.type
_entity_poly.pdbx_seq_one_letter_code
_entity_poly.pdbx_strand_id
1 'polypeptide(L)'
;MANQLRPIALTVSEPRPGLFHWALLESQGEHAEFESRFAKAEEPYDSFEKAARAGMLNWLKLAGDDTKHGPRSAEKYTPLVPAPG
;
A
#
# COMPACT_ATOMS: atom_id res chain seq x y z
N MET A 1 14.12 2.03 13.09
CA MET A 1 13.11 2.90 12.45
C MET A 1 11.79 2.63 13.15
N ALA A 2 11.03 3.68 13.46
CA ALA A 2 9.81 3.60 14.26
C ALA A 2 8.70 2.80 13.55
N ASN A 3 7.78 2.19 14.30
CA ASN A 3 6.58 1.48 13.83
C ASN A 3 5.53 2.47 13.25
N GLN A 4 5.92 3.16 12.19
CA GLN A 4 5.12 4.22 11.57
C GLN A 4 4.13 3.64 10.56
N LEU A 5 3.09 4.42 10.26
CA LEU A 5 2.14 4.08 9.20
C LEU A 5 2.87 4.14 7.85
N ARG A 6 2.67 3.14 6.99
CA ARG A 6 3.24 3.12 5.65
C ARG A 6 2.58 4.21 4.80
N PRO A 7 3.35 5.16 4.25
CA PRO A 7 2.82 6.21 3.39
C PRO A 7 2.47 5.61 2.03
N ILE A 8 1.21 5.23 1.85
CA ILE A 8 0.72 4.57 0.63
C ILE A 8 -0.35 5.43 -0.03
N ALA A 9 -0.19 5.70 -1.33
CA ALA A 9 -1.18 6.35 -2.16
C ALA A 9 -1.90 5.33 -3.05
N LEU A 10 -3.23 5.42 -3.12
CA LEU A 10 -4.03 4.78 -4.14
C LEU A 10 -4.23 5.74 -5.30
N THR A 11 -3.94 5.28 -6.51
CA THR A 11 -4.20 6.03 -7.75
C THR A 11 -5.06 5.21 -8.69
N VAL A 12 -5.83 5.90 -9.52
CA VAL A 12 -6.53 5.33 -10.67
C VAL A 12 -6.07 6.07 -11.91
N SER A 13 -5.75 5.31 -12.96
CA SER A 13 -5.32 5.84 -14.26
C SER A 13 -6.16 5.27 -15.38
N GLU A 14 -6.32 6.04 -16.45
CA GLU A 14 -7.06 5.66 -17.66
C GLU A 14 -6.10 5.68 -18.87
N PRO A 15 -5.26 4.65 -19.06
CA PRO A 15 -4.30 4.62 -20.17
C PRO A 15 -4.96 4.63 -21.56
N ARG A 16 -6.23 4.19 -21.64
CA ARG A 16 -7.06 4.25 -22.84
C ARG A 16 -8.48 4.62 -22.41
N PRO A 17 -9.23 5.41 -23.20
CA PRO A 17 -10.60 5.79 -22.87
C PRO A 17 -11.47 4.58 -22.50
N GLY A 18 -12.12 4.63 -21.35
CA GLY A 18 -12.98 3.59 -20.80
C GLY A 18 -12.25 2.44 -20.09
N LEU A 19 -10.92 2.44 -20.02
CA LEU A 19 -10.14 1.37 -19.37
C LEU A 19 -9.36 1.90 -18.18
N PHE A 20 -9.81 1.54 -16.97
CA PHE A 20 -9.29 2.07 -15.72
C PHE A 20 -8.43 1.03 -14.99
N HIS A 21 -7.28 1.45 -14.47
CA HIS A 21 -6.41 0.63 -13.61
C HIS A 21 -6.16 1.33 -12.29
N TRP A 22 -6.21 0.59 -11.19
CA TRP A 22 -5.71 1.05 -9.90
C TRP A 22 -4.24 0.67 -9.71
N ALA A 23 -3.52 1.48 -8.93
CA ALA A 23 -2.18 1.16 -8.44
C ALA A 23 -1.98 1.71 -7.02
N LEU A 24 -1.22 0.98 -6.22
CA LEU A 24 -0.72 1.42 -4.92
C LEU A 24 0.75 1.77 -5.03
N LEU A 25 1.08 2.95 -4.52
CA LEU A 25 2.42 3.51 -4.52
C LEU A 25 2.85 3.76 -3.09
N GLU A 26 4.10 3.48 -2.76
CA GLU A 26 4.66 3.72 -1.43
C GLU A 26 5.78 4.76 -1.54
N SER A 27 5.74 5.77 -0.67
CA SER A 27 6.86 6.72 -0.56
C SER A 27 8.06 6.03 0.10
N GLN A 28 9.26 6.30 -0.42
CA GLN A 28 10.52 5.72 0.06
C GLN A 28 11.36 6.71 0.90
N GLY A 29 10.77 7.82 1.38
CA GLY A 29 11.52 8.81 2.17
C GLY A 29 10.66 9.87 2.85
N GLU A 30 11.32 10.92 3.37
CA GLU A 30 10.71 12.07 4.04
C GLU A 30 9.87 12.94 3.07
N HIS A 31 10.11 12.81 1.77
CA HIS A 31 9.35 13.52 0.74
C HIS A 31 8.18 12.68 0.23
N ALA A 32 7.05 13.34 -0.01
CA ALA A 32 5.80 12.76 -0.50
C ALA A 32 5.87 12.32 -1.99
N GLU A 33 7.00 11.76 -2.41
CA GLU A 33 7.24 11.23 -3.74
C GLU A 33 6.80 9.77 -3.76
N PHE A 34 5.60 9.54 -4.29
CA PHE A 34 5.01 8.22 -4.44
C PHE A 34 5.48 7.59 -5.74
N GLU A 35 6.74 7.17 -5.80
CA GLU A 35 7.37 6.71 -7.05
C GLU A 35 7.28 5.20 -7.24
N SER A 36 7.33 4.43 -6.15
CA SER A 36 7.40 2.98 -6.21
C SER A 36 6.01 2.36 -6.22
N ARG A 37 5.59 1.88 -7.40
CA ARG A 37 4.40 1.02 -7.54
C ARG A 37 4.73 -0.37 -7.04
N PHE A 38 4.08 -0.80 -5.95
CA PHE A 38 4.28 -2.14 -5.40
C PHE A 38 3.07 -3.06 -5.61
N ALA A 39 1.89 -2.51 -5.93
CA ALA A 39 0.72 -3.29 -6.32
C ALA A 39 -0.09 -2.55 -7.40
N LYS A 40 -0.73 -3.29 -8.30
CA LYS A 40 -1.60 -2.75 -9.35
C LYS A 40 -2.65 -3.76 -9.80
N ALA A 41 -3.68 -3.27 -10.47
CA ALA A 41 -4.60 -4.13 -11.21
C ALA A 41 -3.85 -4.90 -12.30
N GLU A 42 -4.10 -6.21 -12.41
CA GLU A 42 -3.61 -7.04 -13.51
C GLU A 42 -4.38 -6.76 -14.81
N GLU A 43 -5.70 -6.61 -14.69
CA GLU A 43 -6.63 -6.33 -15.79
C GLU A 43 -7.33 -4.96 -15.60
N PRO A 44 -7.72 -4.29 -16.70
CA PRO A 44 -8.50 -3.05 -16.63
C PRO A 44 -9.93 -3.28 -16.13
N TYR A 45 -10.49 -2.24 -15.54
CA TYR A 45 -11.91 -2.12 -15.24
C TYR A 45 -12.59 -1.23 -16.28
N ASP A 46 -13.88 -1.47 -16.51
CA ASP A 46 -14.77 -0.71 -17.40
C ASP A 46 -15.35 0.56 -16.75
N SER A 47 -15.06 0.81 -15.47
CA SER A 47 -15.45 2.04 -14.79
C SER A 47 -14.42 2.50 -13.76
N PHE A 48 -14.30 3.83 -13.62
CA PHE A 48 -13.47 4.47 -12.60
C PHE A 48 -13.85 4.00 -11.19
N GLU A 49 -15.15 3.94 -10.88
CA GLU A 49 -15.66 3.55 -9.56
C GLU A 49 -15.24 2.12 -9.20
N LYS A 50 -15.37 1.16 -10.13
CA LYS A 50 -14.96 -0.23 -9.90
C LYS A 50 -13.47 -0.33 -9.64
N ALA A 51 -12.64 0.37 -10.42
CA ALA A 51 -11.20 0.43 -10.22
C ALA A 51 -10.84 1.03 -8.85
N ALA A 52 -11.45 2.16 -8.48
CA ALA A 52 -11.21 2.84 -7.22
C ALA A 52 -11.60 1.96 -6.02
N ARG A 53 -12.78 1.34 -6.05
CA ARG A 53 -13.25 0.43 -4.99
C ARG A 53 -12.35 -0.80 -4.87
N ALA A 54 -11.96 -1.40 -5.99
CA ALA A 54 -11.05 -2.54 -5.98
C ALA A 54 -9.68 -2.16 -5.40
N GLY A 55 -9.14 -1.00 -5.77
CA GLY A 55 -7.91 -0.45 -5.21
C GLY A 55 -8.02 -0.22 -3.70
N MET A 56 -9.12 0.38 -3.23
CA MET A 56 -9.35 0.61 -1.80
C MET A 56 -9.43 -0.70 -1.01
N LEU A 57 -10.11 -1.71 -1.54
CA LEU A 57 -10.17 -3.04 -0.90
C LEU A 57 -8.79 -3.68 -0.78
N ASN A 58 -7.95 -3.57 -1.82
CA ASN A 58 -6.58 -4.09 -1.76
C ASN A 58 -5.68 -3.28 -0.84
N TRP A 59 -5.88 -1.97 -0.75
CA TRP A 59 -5.19 -1.12 0.21
C TRP A 59 -5.52 -1.50 1.66
N LEU A 60 -6.80 -1.71 1.98
CA LEU A 60 -7.23 -2.14 3.31
C LEU A 60 -6.66 -3.51 3.71
N LYS A 61 -6.52 -4.45 2.75
CA LYS A 61 -5.88 -5.75 3.01
C LYS A 61 -4.44 -5.63 3.50
N LEU A 62 -3.73 -4.54 3.19
CA LEU A 62 -2.37 -4.33 3.69
C LEU A 62 -2.30 -4.15 5.20
N ALA A 63 -3.40 -3.73 5.83
CA ALA A 63 -3.49 -3.64 7.29
C ALA A 63 -3.64 -5.03 7.97
N GLY A 64 -3.90 -6.09 7.21
CA GLY A 64 -4.21 -7.41 7.76
C GLY A 64 -5.41 -7.36 8.70
N ASP A 65 -5.30 -8.03 9.85
CA ASP A 65 -6.35 -8.05 10.88
C ASP A 65 -6.43 -6.75 11.70
N ASP A 66 -5.38 -5.91 11.67
CA ASP A 66 -5.31 -4.65 12.42
C ASP A 66 -5.65 -3.43 11.56
N THR A 67 -6.88 -3.42 11.06
CA THR A 67 -7.41 -2.29 10.27
C THR A 67 -7.52 -0.99 11.08
N LYS A 68 -7.53 -1.06 12.42
CA LYS A 68 -7.57 0.11 13.31
C LYS A 68 -6.28 0.91 13.23
N HIS A 69 -5.12 0.24 13.17
CA HIS A 69 -3.84 0.91 13.11
C HIS A 69 -3.27 0.97 11.68
N GLY A 70 -3.83 0.22 10.73
CA GLY A 70 -3.42 0.29 9.33
C GLY A 70 -2.05 -0.37 9.06
N PRO A 71 -1.60 -0.38 7.80
CA PRO A 71 -0.36 -1.04 7.41
C PRO A 71 0.87 -0.33 8.00
N ARG A 72 1.67 -1.03 8.80
CA ARG A 72 2.86 -0.47 9.46
C ARG A 72 4.18 -0.90 8.82
N SER A 73 5.18 -0.04 8.89
CA SER A 73 6.56 -0.39 8.54
C SER A 73 7.07 -1.39 9.57
N ALA A 74 7.28 -2.65 9.17
CA ALA A 74 7.69 -3.71 10.08
C ALA A 74 8.94 -3.29 10.89
N GLU A 75 8.90 -3.47 12.21
CA GLU A 75 10.12 -3.45 13.00
C GLU A 75 11.03 -4.57 12.50
N LYS A 76 12.30 -4.28 12.24
CA LYS A 76 13.33 -5.32 12.41
C LYS A 76 13.32 -5.65 13.91
N TYR A 77 12.48 -6.58 14.33
CA TYR A 77 12.54 -7.17 15.65
C TYR A 77 13.92 -7.83 15.74
N THR A 78 14.86 -7.14 16.38
CA THR A 78 16.14 -7.74 16.76
C THR A 78 15.81 -8.48 18.03
N PRO A 79 15.79 -9.83 18.06
CA PRO A 79 15.62 -10.53 19.32
C PRO A 79 16.77 -10.08 20.21
N LEU A 80 16.46 -9.47 21.35
CA LEU A 80 17.42 -9.34 22.42
C LEU A 80 17.72 -10.77 22.84
N VAL A 81 18.84 -11.31 22.38
CA VAL A 81 19.39 -12.56 22.91
C VAL A 81 19.51 -12.35 24.42
N PRO A 82 18.81 -13.11 25.28
CA PRO A 82 19.12 -13.04 26.70
C PRO A 82 20.55 -13.53 26.87
N ALA A 83 21.38 -12.73 27.55
CA ALA A 83 22.72 -13.14 27.90
C ALA A 83 22.66 -14.49 28.64
N PRO A 84 23.54 -15.46 28.32
CA PRO A 84 23.59 -16.70 29.07
C PRO A 84 23.96 -16.37 30.53
N GLY A 85 23.08 -16.75 31.44
CA GLY A 85 23.33 -16.85 32.88
C GLY A 85 23.26 -18.30 33.30
#